data_AF-A0A349WC40-F1
#
_entry.id   AF-A0A349WC40-F1
#
_cell.length_a   1.000
_cell.length_b   1.000
_cell.length_c   1.000
_cell.angle_alpha   90.00
_cell.angle_beta   90.00
_cell.angle_gamma   90.00
#
_symmetry.space_group_name_H-M   'P 1'
#
loop_
_entity.id
_entity.type
_entity.pdbx_description
1 polymer ?
#
loop_
_entity_poly.entity_id
_entity_poly.type
_entity_poly.pdbx_seq_one_letter_code
_entity_poly.pdbx_strand_id
1 'polypeptide(L)'
;MALFRVEPTRAVRAAVQVGQEYAITQGASGKVLLAFSQPLSVGYDQIRDQLWAASYGERDPETASVAAPVFGVTGELQGALTLSGPRDRLAQPEAMYKACCQVLEAAKEGTHALGGESHRFGIGIEALSVGRFV
;
A
#
# COMPACT_ATOMS: atom_id res chain seq x y z
N MET A 1 12.31 2.83 4.43
CA MET A 1 12.69 4.09 3.77
C MET A 1 11.73 4.36 2.60
N ALA A 2 11.19 5.58 2.47
CA ALA A 2 10.40 5.96 1.30
C ALA A 2 11.35 6.48 0.20
N LEU A 3 11.37 5.81 -0.97
CA LEU A 3 12.30 6.10 -2.06
C LEU A 3 11.80 7.21 -3.01
N PHE A 4 10.48 7.42 -3.08
CA PHE A 4 9.85 8.39 -3.97
C PHE A 4 8.51 8.85 -3.39
N ARG A 5 8.21 10.16 -3.49
CA ARG A 5 6.94 10.75 -3.04
C ARG A 5 6.51 11.83 -4.03
N VAL A 6 5.24 11.78 -4.43
CA VAL A 6 4.58 12.86 -5.16
C VAL A 6 3.61 13.54 -4.20
N GLU A 7 3.77 14.85 -4.01
CA GLU A 7 2.96 15.62 -3.06
C GLU A 7 1.92 16.46 -3.81
N PRO A 8 0.62 16.40 -3.45
CA PRO A 8 -0.40 17.28 -4.01
C PRO A 8 -0.25 18.73 -3.51
N THR A 9 -0.60 19.70 -4.34
CA THR A 9 -0.39 21.16 -4.15
C THR A 9 -1.33 21.83 -3.12
N ARG A 10 -1.76 21.16 -2.03
CA ARG A 10 -2.72 21.72 -1.03
C ARG A 10 -2.17 21.77 0.40
N ALA A 11 -2.64 22.76 1.16
CA ALA A 11 -2.03 23.29 2.38
C ALA A 11 -2.17 22.47 3.68
N VAL A 12 -2.97 21.39 3.74
CA VAL A 12 -3.19 20.62 4.99
C VAL A 12 -2.47 19.27 4.92
N ARG A 13 -1.54 19.05 5.86
CA ARG A 13 -0.43 18.10 5.77
C ARG A 13 -0.59 16.90 6.69
N ALA A 14 -0.18 15.73 6.19
CA ALA A 14 0.38 14.64 6.97
C ALA A 14 1.82 14.45 6.45
N ALA A 15 2.81 14.85 7.24
CA ALA A 15 4.19 14.95 6.78
C ALA A 15 4.96 13.66 7.13
N VAL A 16 5.18 12.81 6.13
CA VAL A 16 6.21 11.77 6.18
C VAL A 16 7.36 12.24 5.30
N GLN A 17 8.53 12.51 5.88
CA GLN A 17 9.70 12.98 5.13
C GLN A 17 10.38 11.83 4.37
N VAL A 18 10.88 12.12 3.17
CA VAL A 18 11.78 11.20 2.44
C VAL A 18 13.03 10.99 3.29
N GLY A 19 13.42 9.72 3.51
CA GLY A 19 14.52 9.35 4.43
C GLY A 19 14.10 9.07 5.88
N GLN A 20 12.84 9.26 6.24
CA GLN A 20 12.35 8.97 7.60
C GLN A 20 12.19 7.46 7.82
N GLU A 21 12.88 6.93 8.84
CA GLU A 21 12.79 5.54 9.26
C GLU A 21 11.61 5.34 10.21
N TYR A 22 10.79 4.33 9.93
CA TYR A 22 9.71 3.90 10.80
C TYR A 22 9.88 2.41 11.08
N ALA A 23 9.39 1.96 12.23
CA ALA A 23 9.29 0.54 12.52
C ALA A 23 8.57 -0.15 11.34
N ILE A 24 9.22 -1.14 10.73
CA ILE A 24 8.71 -1.85 9.55
C ILE A 24 7.38 -2.57 9.84
N THR A 25 7.08 -2.79 11.12
CA THR A 25 5.83 -3.40 11.60
C THR A 25 4.62 -2.46 11.58
N GLN A 26 4.83 -1.14 11.43
CA GLN A 26 3.76 -0.15 11.46
C GLN A 26 3.50 0.45 10.08
N GLY A 27 2.23 0.65 9.75
CA GLY A 27 1.81 1.30 8.52
C GLY A 27 1.64 0.36 7.33
N ALA A 28 0.86 0.79 6.34
CA ALA A 28 0.47 -0.02 5.20
C ALA A 28 1.68 -0.58 4.41
N SER A 29 2.66 0.28 4.10
CA SER A 29 3.86 -0.13 3.38
C SER A 29 4.71 -1.14 4.14
N GLY A 30 4.81 -0.99 5.46
CA GLY A 30 5.56 -1.91 6.30
C GLY A 30 4.98 -3.31 6.28
N LYS A 31 3.66 -3.42 6.42
CA LYS A 31 2.93 -4.70 6.32
C LYS A 31 3.12 -5.36 4.96
N VAL A 32 3.04 -4.59 3.87
CA VAL A 32 3.32 -5.11 2.51
C VAL A 32 4.76 -5.61 2.41
N LEU A 33 5.75 -4.82 2.86
CA LEU A 33 7.15 -5.24 2.82
C LEU A 33 7.37 -6.53 3.62
N LEU A 34 6.80 -6.66 4.82
CA LEU A 34 6.90 -7.88 5.64
C LEU A 34 6.18 -9.08 5.01
N ALA A 35 5.07 -8.85 4.31
CA ALA A 35 4.32 -9.91 3.65
C ALA A 35 5.12 -10.56 2.51
N PHE A 36 5.91 -9.80 1.76
CA PHE A 36 6.55 -10.25 0.52
C PHE A 36 8.09 -10.26 0.53
N SER A 37 8.74 -9.71 1.56
CA SER A 37 10.20 -9.83 1.70
C SER A 37 10.58 -11.24 2.13
N GLN A 38 11.71 -11.74 1.62
CA GLN A 38 12.25 -13.03 2.03
C GLN A 38 13.24 -12.86 3.20
N PRO A 39 13.22 -13.76 4.20
CA PRO A 39 12.27 -14.88 4.36
C PRO A 39 10.85 -14.39 4.69
N LEU A 40 9.84 -15.12 4.23
CA LEU A 40 8.44 -14.76 4.40
C LEU A 40 8.05 -14.70 5.88
N SER A 41 7.49 -13.57 6.32
CA SER A 41 7.04 -13.40 7.70
C SER A 41 5.71 -14.14 7.96
N VAL A 42 5.55 -14.77 9.12
CA VAL A 42 4.29 -15.44 9.50
C VAL A 42 3.19 -14.41 9.77
N GLY A 43 1.92 -14.75 9.45
CA GLY A 43 0.76 -13.93 9.80
C GLY A 43 0.36 -12.87 8.76
N TYR A 44 0.93 -12.92 7.56
CA TYR A 44 0.64 -11.99 6.46
C TYR A 44 -0.05 -12.64 5.25
N ASP A 45 -0.63 -13.84 5.42
CA ASP A 45 -1.25 -14.60 4.34
C ASP A 45 -2.37 -13.83 3.66
N GLN A 46 -3.23 -13.15 4.44
CA GLN A 46 -4.27 -12.30 3.89
C GLN A 46 -3.72 -11.21 2.96
N ILE A 47 -2.58 -10.60 3.30
CA ILE A 47 -1.94 -9.56 2.49
C ILE A 47 -1.35 -10.17 1.21
N ARG A 48 -0.83 -11.40 1.28
CA ARG A 48 -0.34 -12.13 0.10
C ARG A 48 -1.44 -12.47 -0.88
N ASP A 49 -2.62 -12.81 -0.35
CA ASP A 49 -3.78 -13.18 -1.14
C ASP A 49 -4.42 -11.95 -1.80
N GLN A 50 -4.56 -10.85 -1.05
CA GLN A 50 -5.26 -9.66 -1.55
C GLN A 50 -4.35 -8.61 -2.21
N LEU A 51 -3.02 -8.70 -2.02
CA LEU A 51 -2.01 -7.76 -2.54
C LEU A 51 -2.14 -6.31 -2.05
N TRP A 52 -2.78 -6.08 -0.92
CA TRP A 52 -2.81 -4.74 -0.31
C TRP A 52 -2.87 -4.80 1.20
N ALA A 53 -2.47 -3.70 1.83
CA ALA A 53 -2.62 -3.48 3.26
C ALA A 53 -3.11 -2.06 3.51
N ALA A 54 -3.99 -1.89 4.49
CA ALA A 54 -4.38 -0.57 5.00
C ALA A 54 -3.83 -0.35 6.41
N SER A 55 -3.75 0.92 6.77
CA SER A 55 -3.34 1.38 8.09
C SER A 55 -4.11 2.62 8.50
N TYR A 56 -4.54 2.65 9.77
CA TYR A 56 -5.35 3.72 10.34
C TYR A 56 -4.73 4.19 11.65
N GLY A 57 -3.97 5.27 11.60
CA GLY A 57 -3.39 5.87 12.80
C GLY A 57 -2.17 5.15 13.37
N GLU A 58 -1.60 4.14 12.68
CA GLU A 58 -0.53 3.31 13.28
C GLU A 58 0.79 4.07 13.43
N ARG A 59 1.15 4.90 12.45
CA ARG A 59 2.38 5.72 12.51
C ARG A 59 2.13 7.11 13.07
N ASP A 60 0.98 7.67 12.73
CA ASP A 60 0.52 8.98 13.17
C ASP A 60 -1.00 8.87 13.30
N PRO A 61 -1.58 9.08 14.50
CA PRO A 61 -3.02 8.98 14.77
C PRO A 61 -3.90 9.77 13.79
N GLU A 62 -3.38 10.87 13.23
CA GLU A 62 -4.10 11.75 12.29
C GLU A 62 -4.01 11.28 10.84
N THR A 63 -3.41 10.11 10.57
CA THR A 63 -3.16 9.61 9.23
C THR A 63 -3.80 8.25 8.96
N ALA A 64 -4.17 8.03 7.70
CA ALA A 64 -4.44 6.71 7.18
C ALA A 64 -3.61 6.47 5.92
N SER A 65 -3.42 5.20 5.55
CA SER A 65 -2.72 4.83 4.31
C SER A 65 -3.16 3.48 3.79
N VAL A 66 -2.93 3.26 2.49
CA VAL A 66 -3.07 1.99 1.81
C VAL A 66 -1.85 1.75 0.92
N ALA A 67 -1.39 0.50 0.86
CA ALA A 67 -0.23 0.12 0.09
C ALA A 67 -0.43 -1.19 -0.67
N ALA A 68 0.27 -1.35 -1.79
CA ALA A 68 0.33 -2.58 -2.59
C ALA A 68 1.78 -2.88 -2.99
N PRO A 69 2.15 -4.17 -3.16
CA PRO A 69 3.49 -4.58 -3.57
C PRO A 69 3.71 -4.30 -5.07
N VAL A 70 4.96 -4.07 -5.45
CA VAL A 70 5.41 -4.04 -6.84
C VAL A 70 6.44 -5.15 -7.03
N PHE A 71 6.28 -5.94 -8.09
CA PHE A 71 7.15 -7.09 -8.37
C PHE A 71 8.01 -6.87 -9.61
N GLY A 72 9.17 -7.52 -9.64
CA GLY A 72 10.03 -7.62 -10.82
C GLY A 72 9.78 -8.89 -11.62
N VAL A 73 10.59 -9.10 -12.66
CA VAL A 73 10.46 -10.21 -13.62
C VAL A 73 10.57 -11.59 -12.99
N THR A 74 11.29 -11.74 -11.87
CA THR A 74 11.44 -13.04 -11.19
C THR A 74 10.40 -13.25 -10.08
N GLY A 75 9.42 -12.35 -9.95
CA GLY A 75 8.39 -12.38 -8.91
C GLY A 75 8.89 -11.89 -7.54
N GLU A 76 10.11 -11.36 -7.47
CA GLU A 76 10.69 -10.74 -6.30
C GLU A 76 10.06 -9.37 -6.03
N LEU A 77 9.95 -9.02 -4.74
CA LEU A 77 9.44 -7.72 -4.32
C LEU A 77 10.46 -6.62 -4.66
N GLN A 78 10.06 -5.66 -5.47
CA GLN A 78 10.85 -4.47 -5.81
C GLN A 78 10.52 -3.28 -4.90
N GLY A 79 9.31 -3.25 -4.33
CA GLY A 79 8.92 -2.23 -3.35
C GLY A 79 7.43 -2.27 -3.03
N ALA A 80 6.97 -1.23 -2.34
CA ALA A 80 5.55 -1.04 -2.04
C ALA A 80 5.13 0.38 -2.44
N LEU A 81 4.08 0.49 -3.26
CA LEU A 81 3.43 1.77 -3.57
C LEU A 81 2.43 2.09 -2.47
N THR A 82 2.39 3.34 -2.02
CA THR A 82 1.57 3.76 -0.88
C THR A 82 0.89 5.08 -1.15
N LEU A 83 -0.41 5.14 -0.86
CA LEU A 83 -1.17 6.37 -0.78
C LEU A 83 -1.49 6.65 0.69
N SER A 84 -1.14 7.84 1.15
CA SER A 84 -1.42 8.30 2.51
C SER A 84 -2.15 9.65 2.51
N GLY A 85 -2.88 9.92 3.59
CA GLY A 85 -3.58 11.18 3.76
C GLY A 85 -4.16 11.34 5.17
N PRO A 86 -4.80 12.49 5.45
CA PRO A 86 -5.48 12.73 6.71
C PRO A 86 -6.51 11.66 7.00
N ARG A 87 -6.52 11.13 8.23
CA ARG A 87 -7.40 10.05 8.68
C ARG A 87 -8.86 10.42 8.47
N ASP A 88 -9.27 11.62 8.84
CA ASP A 88 -10.66 12.06 8.73
C ASP A 88 -11.21 12.02 7.30
N ARG A 89 -10.33 12.08 6.29
CA ARG A 89 -10.70 12.01 4.88
C ARG A 89 -10.52 10.62 4.30
N LEU A 90 -9.39 9.97 4.58
CA LEU A 90 -9.01 8.73 3.94
C LEU A 90 -9.55 7.49 4.67
N ALA A 91 -9.87 7.58 5.97
CA ALA A 91 -10.46 6.47 6.72
C ALA A 91 -11.95 6.25 6.44
N GLN A 92 -12.60 7.12 5.65
CA GLN A 92 -13.95 6.87 5.17
C GLN A 92 -13.94 5.64 4.25
N PRO A 93 -14.86 4.66 4.42
CA PRO A 93 -14.83 3.40 3.67
C PRO A 93 -14.74 3.59 2.15
N GLU A 94 -15.51 4.52 1.59
CA GLU A 94 -15.53 4.82 0.16
C GLU A 94 -14.24 5.48 -0.32
N ALA A 95 -13.64 6.33 0.53
CA ALA A 95 -12.38 6.99 0.21
C ALA A 95 -11.22 5.98 0.23
N MET A 96 -11.17 5.11 1.23
CA MET A 96 -10.16 4.05 1.33
C MET A 96 -10.32 3.03 0.19
N TYR A 97 -11.56 2.65 -0.14
CA TYR A 97 -11.85 1.79 -1.29
C TYR A 97 -11.28 2.38 -2.59
N LYS A 98 -11.59 3.64 -2.89
CA LYS A 98 -11.08 4.31 -4.10
C LYS A 98 -9.54 4.39 -4.09
N ALA A 99 -8.95 4.75 -2.96
CA ALA A 99 -7.50 4.79 -2.81
C ALA A 99 -6.85 3.43 -3.01
N CYS A 100 -7.47 2.36 -2.51
CA CYS A 100 -7.00 0.99 -2.67
C CYS A 100 -7.06 0.55 -4.14
N CYS A 101 -8.17 0.81 -4.85
CA CYS A 101 -8.26 0.56 -6.29
C CYS A 101 -7.14 1.29 -7.06
N GLN A 102 -6.92 2.57 -6.76
CA GLN A 102 -5.88 3.37 -7.42
C GLN A 102 -4.47 2.83 -7.16
N VAL A 103 -4.18 2.43 -5.92
CA VAL A 103 -2.87 1.89 -5.56
C VAL A 103 -2.64 0.51 -6.19
N LEU A 104 -3.66 -0.35 -6.24
CA LEU A 104 -3.57 -1.66 -6.89
C LEU A 104 -3.36 -1.52 -8.41
N GLU A 105 -4.08 -0.62 -9.08
CA GLU A 105 -3.87 -0.37 -10.51
C GLU A 105 -2.48 0.21 -10.79
N ALA A 106 -2.03 1.19 -10.00
CA ALA A 106 -0.68 1.74 -10.14
C ALA A 106 0.40 0.67 -9.87
N ALA A 107 0.18 -0.25 -8.93
CA ALA A 107 1.08 -1.35 -8.65
C ALA A 107 1.10 -2.41 -9.75
N LYS A 108 -0.06 -2.68 -10.37
CA LYS A 108 -0.18 -3.53 -11.55
C LYS A 108 0.60 -2.95 -12.73
N GLU A 109 0.43 -1.66 -13.00
CA GLU A 109 1.18 -0.93 -14.04
C GLU A 109 2.68 -0.91 -13.77
N GLY A 110 3.09 -0.59 -12.52
CA GLY A 110 4.49 -0.60 -12.13
C GLY A 110 5.14 -1.99 -12.23
N THR A 111 4.41 -3.04 -11.84
CA THR A 111 4.86 -4.42 -11.97
C THR A 111 5.02 -4.81 -13.43
N HIS A 112 4.03 -4.49 -14.28
CA HIS A 112 4.11 -4.74 -15.72
C HIS A 112 5.28 -3.98 -16.37
N ALA A 113 5.51 -2.72 -15.99
CA ALA A 113 6.61 -1.91 -16.50
C ALA A 113 8.00 -2.47 -16.11
N LEU A 114 8.10 -3.17 -14.98
CA LEU A 114 9.30 -3.89 -14.53
C LEU A 114 9.39 -5.33 -15.08
N GLY A 115 8.45 -5.74 -15.95
CA GLY A 115 8.40 -7.09 -16.54
C GLY A 115 7.88 -8.18 -15.61
N GLY A 116 7.31 -7.82 -14.46
CA GLY A 116 6.69 -8.76 -13.52
C GLY A 116 5.29 -9.19 -13.91
N GLU A 117 4.79 -10.22 -13.23
CA GLU A 117 3.48 -10.82 -13.51
C GLU A 117 2.34 -9.99 -12.91
N SER A 118 1.51 -9.39 -13.77
CA SER A 118 0.50 -8.42 -13.38
C SER A 118 -0.92 -8.99 -13.23
N HIS A 119 -1.16 -10.25 -13.60
CA HIS A 119 -2.51 -10.83 -13.58
C HIS A 119 -3.04 -11.02 -12.15
N ARG A 120 -2.16 -11.31 -11.18
CA ARG A 120 -2.52 -11.41 -9.75
C ARG A 120 -3.22 -10.16 -9.19
N PHE A 121 -2.92 -8.97 -9.70
CA PHE A 121 -3.58 -7.73 -9.26
C PHE A 121 -5.04 -7.66 -9.71
N GLY A 122 -5.40 -8.27 -10.85
CA GLY A 122 -6.78 -8.30 -11.33
C GLY A 122 -7.71 -9.00 -10.34
N ILE A 123 -7.27 -10.13 -9.79
CA ILE A 123 -8.01 -10.91 -8.78
C ILE A 123 -8.23 -10.06 -7.50
N GLY A 124 -7.20 -9.36 -7.04
CA GLY A 124 -7.28 -8.49 -5.87
C GLY A 124 -8.26 -7.32 -6.04
N ILE A 125 -8.31 -6.74 -7.25
CA ILE A 125 -9.24 -5.65 -7.60
C ILE A 125 -10.68 -6.17 -7.70
N GLU A 126 -10.90 -7.31 -8.35
CA GLU A 126 -12.23 -7.92 -8.48
C GLU A 126 -12.83 -8.34 -7.13
N ALA A 127 -11.98 -8.80 -6.20
CA ALA A 127 -12.41 -9.18 -4.85
C ALA A 127 -12.61 -7.98 -3.89
N LEU A 128 -12.29 -6.76 -4.33
CA LEU A 128 -12.35 -5.56 -3.50
C LEU A 128 -13.80 -5.09 -3.34
N SER A 129 -14.19 -4.79 -2.11
CA SER A 129 -15.50 -4.22 -1.80
C SER A 129 -15.40 -3.20 -0.67
N VAL A 130 -16.31 -2.24 -0.65
CA VAL A 130 -16.33 -1.18 0.39
C VAL A 130 -16.46 -1.79 1.79
N GLY A 131 -17.15 -2.92 1.93
CA GLY A 131 -17.31 -3.64 3.20
C GLY A 131 -16.04 -4.22 3.80
N ARG A 132 -14.89 -4.13 3.10
CA ARG A 132 -13.57 -4.46 3.66
C ARG A 132 -12.91 -3.30 4.42
N PHE A 133 -13.54 -2.11 4.43
CA PHE A 133 -12.99 -0.87 4.99
C PHE A 133 -13.85 -0.28 6.12
N VAL A 134 -14.41 -1.13 6.98
CA VAL A 134 -15.20 -0.74 8.18
C VAL A 134 -14.40 -0.82 9.47
#